data_AF-V4A9G8-F1
#
_entry.id   AF-V4A9G8-F1
#
_cell.length_a   1.000
_cell.length_b   1.000
_cell.length_c   1.000
_cell.angle_alpha   90.00
_cell.angle_beta   90.00
_cell.angle_gamma   90.00
#
_symmetry.space_group_name_H-M   'P 1'
#
loop_
_entity.id
_entity.type
_entity.pdbx_description
1 polymer ?
#
loop_
_entity_poly.entity_id
_entity_poly.type
_entity_poly.pdbx_seq_one_letter_code
_entity_poly.pdbx_strand_id
1 'polypeptide(L)' 'KLPFQRLVREIAQNFKTGLRFQNSTAMALQEANEAYLVGLFEDTNLCAIHTKRVTIMPKDIQLARRIRGERA' A
#
# COMPACT_ATOMS: atom_id res chain seq x y z
N LYS A 1 4.35 14.43 -0.15
CA LYS A 1 3.25 14.89 0.73
C LYS A 1 2.00 15.34 -0.04
N LEU A 2 2.06 16.36 -0.92
CA LEU A 2 0.85 16.85 -1.63
C LEU A 2 0.16 15.82 -2.55
N PRO A 3 0.86 15.00 -3.36
CA PRO A 3 0.20 13.99 -4.20
C PRO A 3 -0.57 12.94 -3.40
N PHE A 4 0.04 12.40 -2.33
CA PHE A 4 -0.60 11.46 -1.41
C PHE A 4 -1.85 12.06 -0.76
N GLN A 5 -1.75 13.32 -0.30
CA GLN A 5 -2.89 14.01 0.28
C GLN A 5 -4.05 14.22 -0.72
N ARG A 6 -3.76 14.49 -2.00
CA ARG A 6 -4.78 14.59 -3.06
C ARG A 6 -5.49 13.25 -3.26
N LEU A 7 -4.74 12.16 -3.35
CA LEU A 7 -5.30 10.81 -3.49
C LEU A 7 -6.19 10.42 -2.32
N VAL A 8 -5.75 10.69 -1.07
CA VAL A 8 -6.55 10.41 0.13
C VAL A 8 -7.89 11.16 0.08
N ARG A 9 -7.89 12.44 -0.35
CA ARG A 9 -9.11 13.24 -0.47
C ARG A 9 -10.03 12.71 -1.58
N GLU A 10 -9.46 12.38 -2.74
CA GLU A 10 -10.19 11.80 -3.87
C GLU A 10 -10.91 10.51 -3.48
N ILE A 11 -10.20 9.57 -2.84
CA ILE A 11 -10.78 8.31 -2.36
C ILE A 11 -11.87 8.57 -1.32
N ALA A 12 -11.63 9.44 -0.34
CA ALA A 12 -12.59 9.74 0.71
C ALA A 12 -13.88 10.39 0.18
N GLN A 13 -13.77 11.17 -0.91
CA GLN A 13 -14.90 11.82 -1.55
C GLN A 13 -15.90 10.81 -2.14
N ASN A 14 -15.42 9.62 -2.54
CA ASN A 14 -16.28 8.52 -3.00
C ASN A 14 -17.12 7.90 -1.88
N PHE A 15 -16.72 8.07 -0.61
CA PHE A 15 -17.45 7.56 0.55
C PHE A 15 -18.35 8.62 1.17
N LYS A 16 -17.87 9.86 1.32
CA LYS A 16 -18.64 10.97 1.86
C LYS A 16 -18.10 12.32 1.37
N THR A 17 -18.99 13.10 0.76
CA THR A 17 -18.67 14.46 0.31
C THR A 17 -18.54 15.42 1.49
N GLY A 18 -17.73 16.47 1.35
CA GLY A 18 -17.55 17.52 2.35
C GLY A 18 -16.70 17.14 3.57
N LEU A 19 -16.03 15.98 3.56
CA LEU A 19 -15.11 15.58 4.63
C LEU A 19 -13.90 16.53 4.75
N ARG A 20 -13.59 16.92 5.99
CA ARG A 20 -12.36 17.63 6.35
C ARG A 20 -11.45 16.69 7.13
N PHE A 21 -10.15 16.77 6.85
CA PHE A 21 -9.13 15.97 7.52
C PHE A 21 -8.38 16.85 8.52
N GLN A 22 -8.03 16.27 9.67
CA GLN A 22 -7.09 16.91 10.59
C GLN A 22 -5.70 16.98 9.94
N ASN A 23 -4.89 17.97 10.33
CA ASN A 23 -3.54 18.14 9.78
C ASN A 23 -2.64 16.90 9.99
N SER A 24 -2.81 16.19 11.11
CA SER A 24 -2.07 14.96 11.42
C SER A 24 -2.56 13.74 10.65
N THR A 25 -3.80 13.72 10.15
CA THR A 25 -4.37 12.53 9.50
C THR A 25 -3.60 12.12 8.26
N ALA A 26 -3.16 13.09 7.45
CA ALA A 26 -2.39 12.81 6.25
C ALA A 26 -1.04 12.16 6.57
N MET A 27 -0.39 12.56 7.67
CA MET A 27 0.88 11.99 8.12
C MET A 27 0.68 10.55 8.62
N ALA A 28 -0.29 10.33 9.51
CA ALA A 28 -0.58 9.00 10.03
C ALA A 28 -0.93 7.99 8.92
N LEU A 29 -1.75 8.40 7.94
CA LEU A 29 -2.07 7.56 6.79
C LEU A 29 -0.84 7.29 5.90
N GLN A 30 0.03 8.29 5.75
CA GLN A 30 1.25 8.13 4.96
C GLN A 30 2.20 7.14 5.64
N GLU A 31 2.45 7.28 6.94
CA GLU A 31 3.31 6.40 7.72
C GLU A 31 2.79 4.95 7.70
N ALA A 32 1.50 4.74 7.93
CA ALA A 32 0.90 3.41 7.89
C ALA A 32 1.03 2.75 6.50
N ASN A 33 0.78 3.51 5.43
CA ASN A 33 0.87 3.00 4.06
C ASN A 33 2.32 2.72 3.64
N GLU A 34 3.28 3.56 4.04
CA GLU A 34 4.70 3.32 3.79
C GLU A 34 5.18 2.06 4.51
N ALA A 35 4.85 1.90 5.80
CA ALA A 35 5.18 0.70 6.57
C ALA A 35 4.59 -0.57 5.93
N TYR A 36 3.33 -0.51 5.52
CA TYR A 36 2.66 -1.63 4.85
C TYR A 36 3.33 -1.98 3.51
N LEU A 37 3.60 -1.00 2.66
CA LEU A 37 4.20 -1.23 1.34
C LEU A 37 5.63 -1.74 1.45
N VAL A 38 6.43 -1.22 2.38
CA VAL A 38 7.79 -1.71 2.64
C VAL A 38 7.75 -3.19 3.01
N GLY A 39 6.94 -3.56 4.01
CA GLY A 39 6.80 -4.97 4.38
C GLY A 39 6.30 -5.84 3.22
N LEU A 40 5.32 -5.36 2.44
CA LEU A 40 4.80 -6.09 1.28
C LEU A 40 5.91 -6.32 0.23
N PHE A 41 6.76 -5.33 -0.01
CA PHE A 41 7.87 -5.47 -0.95
C PHE A 41 8.99 -6.39 -0.43
N GLU A 42 9.22 -6.46 0.88
CA GLU A 42 10.12 -7.45 1.48
C GLU A 42 9.65 -8.88 1.16
N ASP A 43 8.37 -9.19 1.39
CA ASP A 43 7.80 -10.50 1.07
C ASP A 43 7.75 -10.77 -0.44
N THR A 44 7.45 -9.74 -1.22
CA THR A 44 7.47 -9.83 -2.70
C THR A 44 8.87 -10.18 -3.21
N ASN A 45 9.91 -9.59 -2.62
CA ASN A 45 11.29 -9.90 -2.96
C ASN A 45 11.65 -11.35 -2.59
N LEU A 46 11.21 -11.83 -1.43
CA LEU A 46 11.37 -13.24 -1.05
C LEU A 46 10.69 -14.18 -2.04
N CYS A 47 9.49 -13.84 -2.54
CA CYS A 47 8.80 -14.61 -3.57
C CYS A 47 9.58 -14.65 -4.90
N ALA A 48 10.17 -13.52 -5.32
CA ALA A 48 11.00 -13.47 -6.53
C ALA A 48 12.25 -14.36 -6.37
N ILE A 49 12.97 -14.23 -5.24
CA ILE A 49 14.17 -15.02 -4.91
C ILE A 49 13.86 -16.51 -4.86
N HIS A 50 12.72 -16.90 -4.27
CA HIS A 50 12.28 -18.31 -4.21
C HIS A 50 12.20 -18.95 -5.61
N THR A 51 11.87 -18.15 -6.64
CA THR A 51 11.82 -18.59 -8.04
C THR A 51 13.08 -18.25 -8.86
N LYS A 52 14.20 -17.96 -8.20
CA LYS A 52 15.51 -17.62 -8.82
C LYS A 52 15.50 -16.37 -9.70
N ARG A 53 14.68 -15.38 -9.38
CA ARG A 53 14.65 -14.07 -10.06
C ARG A 53 15.11 -12.97 -9.13
N VAL A 54 15.66 -11.90 -9.71
CA VAL A 54 16.02 -10.66 -9.00
C VAL A 54 15.03 -9.52 -9.31
N THR A 55 14.27 -9.63 -10.39
CA THR A 55 13.22 -8.68 -10.76
C THR A 55 11.88 -9.16 -10.22
N ILE A 56 11.28 -8.37 -9.33
CA ILE A 56 9.92 -8.58 -8.85
C ILE A 56 8.89 -8.38 -9.97
N MET A 57 7.83 -9.18 -9.95
CA MET A 57 6.75 -9.17 -10.94
C MET A 57 5.39 -9.05 -10.24
N PRO A 58 4.31 -8.63 -10.93
CA PRO A 58 2.98 -8.54 -10.33
C PRO A 58 2.50 -9.85 -9.65
N LYS A 59 2.88 -11.02 -10.19
CA LYS A 59 2.57 -12.33 -9.59
C LYS A 59 3.21 -12.54 -8.21
N ASP A 60 4.36 -11.91 -7.95
CA ASP A 60 5.04 -12.01 -6.66
C ASP A 60 4.27 -11.22 -5.59
N ILE A 61 3.77 -10.03 -5.96
CA ILE A 61 2.93 -9.21 -5.08
C ILE A 61 1.61 -9.93 -4.79
N GLN A 62 0.98 -10.50 -5.82
CA GLN A 62 -0.25 -11.28 -5.67
C GLN A 62 -0.05 -12.47 -4.73
N LEU A 63 1.07 -13.20 -4.88
CA LEU A 63 1.41 -14.32 -4.01
C LEU A 63 1.70 -13.87 -2.58
N ALA A 64 2.47 -12.80 -2.38
CA ALA A 64 2.79 -12.24 -1.07
C ALA A 64 1.51 -11.84 -0.30
N ARG A 65 0.60 -11.11 -0.95
CA ARG A 65 -0.71 -10.75 -0.37
C ARG A 65 -1.54 -11.98 -0.02
N ARG A 66 -1.52 -13.00 -0.88
CA ARG A 66 -2.23 -14.27 -0.63
C ARG A 66 -1.68 -15.01 0.59
N ILE A 67 -0.36 -15.07 0.75
CA ILE A 67 0.31 -15.71 1.90
C ILE A 67 0.04 -14.95 3.19
N ARG A 68 0.01 -13.61 3.14
CA ARG A 68 -0.40 -12.73 4.27
C ARG A 68 -1.84 -12.92 4.72
N GLY A 69 -2.66 -13.64 3.96
CA GLY A 69 -4.08 -13.82 4.26
C GLY A 69 -4.93 -12.58 3.95
N GLU A 70 -4.40 -11.62 3.18
CA GLU A 70 -5.18 -10.48 2.74
C GLU A 70 -6.31 -10.94 1.80
N ARG A 71 -7.52 -10.43 2.05
CA ARG A 71 -8.66 -10.72 1.19
C ARG A 71 -8.58 -9.87 -0.09
N ALA A 72 -8.99 -10.47 -1.21
CA ALA A 72 -9.20 -9.78 -2.46
C ALA A 72 -10.47 -8.91 -2.37
#